data_AF-A0A8T7I7P5-F1
#
_entry.id   AF-A0A8T7I7P5-F1
#
_cell.length_a   1.000
_cell.length_b   1.000
_cell.length_c   1.000
_cell.angle_alpha   90.00
_cell.angle_beta   90.00
_cell.angle_gamma   90.00
#
_symmetry.space_group_name_H-M   'P 1'
#
loop_
_entity.id
_entity.type
_entity.pdbx_description
1 polymer ?
#
loop_
_entity_poly.entity_id
_entity_poly.type
_entity_poly.pdbx_seq_one_letter_code
_entity_poly.pdbx_strand_id
1 'polypeptide(L)'
;MHITFLNAANFQTPRALFIAAWKVWFKRFGGDHYAWREGKMPLCRKDIPLHLLLEKQHRFSVEVLARLMVPWSYRNTLQVSDDFIRLNPAVLRPVECKENNCDQFVEGARLTDQALDYWDALSYNEQDLYLNFAEARIQADIETPSEEPCILDDCGVEIIGEDIYPPFIPSAQDEDDKFIEAMVHWIDEDPHQPMYQKKPVGDAVSGWHDRLLAFFWPKPRTGYLEYSFAVSPLIYRATELADLVRQGKEWSYDDKIMATKTANEIFMLAGVPQREVNWQNVYQVMKAALIQDESSTAKMNSGWSALASMATVKCREENGELPLMTWNSRCASSVLSRLDFLLVEAGVNQLEGRFSNIGKVPGFGGTRPREYSLQWPSAYRSWACFIAAGRLVNKIVHILNNSKDASGKLKFQQMPLPGGHTGPWTARGVQLVLFSDGY
;
A
#
# COMPACT_ATOMS: atom_id res chain seq x y z
N MET A 1 -17.43 -20.67 -4.04
CA MET A 1 -18.29 -19.85 -4.93
C MET A 1 -17.73 -18.44 -4.96
N HIS A 2 -17.56 -17.86 -6.15
CA HIS A 2 -16.86 -16.58 -6.37
C HIS A 2 -17.82 -15.54 -6.95
N ILE A 3 -17.49 -14.26 -6.77
CA ILE A 3 -18.03 -13.18 -7.61
C ILE A 3 -17.22 -13.16 -8.91
N THR A 4 -17.90 -13.11 -10.05
CA THR A 4 -17.26 -13.06 -11.38
C THR A 4 -17.46 -11.69 -12.03
N PHE A 5 -16.36 -11.10 -12.53
CA PHE A 5 -16.34 -9.83 -13.24
C PHE A 5 -16.06 -10.07 -14.73
N LEU A 6 -17.12 -10.06 -15.56
CA LEU A 6 -17.01 -10.32 -17.00
C LEU A 6 -16.08 -9.32 -17.69
N ASN A 7 -16.24 -8.03 -17.37
CA ASN A 7 -15.48 -6.92 -17.96
C ASN A 7 -14.02 -6.82 -17.46
N ALA A 8 -13.63 -7.70 -16.52
CA ALA A 8 -12.25 -7.87 -16.07
C ALA A 8 -11.70 -9.24 -16.50
N ALA A 9 -12.01 -9.68 -17.72
CA ALA A 9 -11.59 -10.96 -18.29
C ALA A 9 -11.99 -12.16 -17.42
N ASN A 10 -13.23 -12.18 -16.94
CA ASN A 10 -13.76 -13.19 -16.02
C ASN A 10 -12.97 -13.32 -14.72
N PHE A 11 -12.34 -12.23 -14.26
CA PHE A 11 -11.67 -12.22 -12.96
C PHE A 11 -12.65 -12.63 -11.86
N GLN A 12 -12.16 -13.44 -10.92
CA GLN A 12 -12.96 -13.97 -9.82
C GLN A 12 -12.39 -13.51 -8.48
N THR A 13 -13.29 -13.13 -7.57
CA THR A 13 -12.95 -12.84 -6.18
C THR A 13 -13.76 -13.73 -5.23
N PRO A 14 -13.24 -14.14 -4.07
CA PRO A 14 -14.02 -14.85 -3.07
C PRO A 14 -15.29 -14.07 -2.71
N ARG A 15 -16.44 -14.76 -2.64
CA ARG A 15 -17.71 -14.14 -2.23
C ARG A 15 -17.58 -13.44 -0.86
N ALA A 16 -16.89 -14.06 0.09
CA ALA A 16 -16.66 -13.50 1.42
C ALA A 16 -15.94 -12.16 1.35
N LEU A 17 -14.96 -12.01 0.46
CA LEU A 17 -14.24 -10.75 0.27
C LEU A 17 -15.15 -9.64 -0.29
N PHE A 18 -16.04 -9.98 -1.22
CA PHE A 18 -17.00 -9.00 -1.74
C PHE A 18 -18.01 -8.56 -0.68
N ILE A 19 -18.53 -9.49 0.14
CA ILE A 19 -19.42 -9.16 1.26
C ILE A 19 -18.71 -8.31 2.32
N ALA A 20 -17.44 -8.65 2.64
CA ALA A 20 -16.62 -7.85 3.53
C ALA A 20 -16.41 -6.44 2.97
N ALA A 21 -16.10 -6.31 1.68
CA ALA A 21 -15.94 -5.01 1.03
C ALA A 21 -17.24 -4.20 1.04
N TRP A 22 -18.40 -4.82 0.77
CA TRP A 22 -19.72 -4.21 0.93
C TRP A 22 -19.91 -3.64 2.34
N LYS A 23 -19.64 -4.44 3.38
CA LYS A 23 -19.75 -4.03 4.78
C LYS A 23 -18.83 -2.85 5.11
N VAL A 24 -17.58 -2.87 4.67
CA VAL A 24 -16.64 -1.76 4.87
C VAL A 24 -17.10 -0.51 4.12
N TRP A 25 -17.64 -0.66 2.91
CA TRP A 25 -18.13 0.45 2.09
C TRP A 25 -19.30 1.18 2.77
N PHE A 26 -20.26 0.45 3.34
CA PHE A 26 -21.33 1.00 4.18
C PHE A 26 -20.79 1.73 5.41
N LYS A 27 -19.82 1.14 6.10
CA LYS A 27 -19.22 1.77 7.27
C LYS A 27 -18.50 3.08 6.93
N ARG A 28 -17.90 3.19 5.74
CA ARG A 28 -17.08 4.35 5.36
C ARG A 28 -17.88 5.46 4.67
N PHE A 29 -18.85 5.08 3.82
CA PHE A 29 -19.53 6.02 2.92
C PHE A 29 -21.06 5.94 2.98
N GLY A 30 -21.62 4.99 3.72
CA GLY A 30 -23.07 4.90 3.91
C GLY A 30 -23.56 5.92 4.93
N GLY A 31 -24.78 6.45 4.73
CA GLY A 31 -25.40 7.35 5.70
C GLY A 31 -25.77 6.68 7.03
N ASP A 32 -25.94 5.36 7.03
CA ASP A 32 -26.07 4.53 8.22
C ASP A 32 -25.04 3.39 8.17
N HIS A 33 -24.03 3.46 9.04
CA HIS A 33 -22.93 2.51 9.09
C HIS A 33 -23.36 1.09 9.51
N TYR A 34 -24.52 0.92 10.15
CA TYR A 34 -25.03 -0.37 10.61
C TYR A 34 -25.97 -1.03 9.60
N ALA A 35 -26.48 -0.27 8.63
CA ALA A 35 -27.44 -0.74 7.65
C ALA A 35 -26.87 -1.74 6.62
N TRP A 36 -25.58 -2.10 6.64
CA TRP A 36 -24.95 -2.89 5.58
C TRP A 36 -25.65 -4.22 5.21
N ARG A 37 -26.40 -4.82 6.14
CA ARG A 37 -27.17 -6.06 5.89
C ARG A 37 -28.40 -5.84 5.01
N GLU A 38 -29.19 -4.82 5.32
CA GLU A 38 -30.46 -4.51 4.62
C GLU A 38 -30.33 -3.37 3.61
N GLY A 39 -29.21 -2.67 3.70
CA GLY A 39 -28.88 -1.49 2.95
C GLY A 39 -28.78 -1.77 1.47
N LYS A 40 -29.03 -0.72 0.71
CA LYS A 40 -29.01 -0.74 -0.74
C LYS A 40 -27.95 0.22 -1.24
N MET A 41 -27.26 -0.14 -2.31
CA MET A 41 -26.33 0.76 -3.00
C MET A 41 -26.79 0.98 -4.45
N PRO A 42 -26.76 2.23 -4.95
CA PRO A 42 -26.95 2.50 -6.36
C PRO A 42 -25.97 1.68 -7.21
N LEU A 43 -26.42 1.16 -8.35
CA LEU A 43 -25.54 0.46 -9.28
C LEU A 43 -24.52 1.43 -9.88
N CYS A 44 -24.95 2.65 -10.24
CA CYS A 44 -24.14 3.71 -10.85
C CYS A 44 -23.33 3.24 -12.07
N ARG A 45 -24.02 2.65 -13.06
CA ARG A 45 -23.39 2.12 -14.29
C ARG A 45 -22.88 3.26 -15.17
N LYS A 46 -21.60 3.58 -15.06
CA LYS A 46 -20.97 4.69 -15.77
C LYS A 46 -19.65 4.23 -16.38
N ASP A 47 -19.55 4.29 -17.71
CA ASP A 47 -18.33 3.92 -18.45
C ASP A 47 -17.39 5.12 -18.58
N ILE A 48 -16.86 5.58 -17.45
CA ILE A 48 -15.84 6.62 -17.36
C ILE A 48 -14.69 6.15 -16.47
N PRO A 49 -13.49 6.74 -16.54
CA PRO A 49 -12.39 6.45 -15.62
C PRO A 49 -12.76 6.56 -14.14
N LEU A 50 -12.09 5.79 -13.27
CA LEU A 50 -12.44 5.72 -11.84
C LEU A 50 -12.29 7.07 -11.13
N HIS A 51 -11.23 7.84 -11.41
CA HIS A 51 -11.02 9.15 -10.79
C HIS A 51 -12.22 10.10 -11.04
N LEU A 52 -12.76 10.12 -12.26
CA LEU A 52 -13.95 10.91 -12.60
C LEU A 52 -15.23 10.45 -11.85
N LEU A 53 -15.36 9.15 -11.53
CA LEU A 53 -16.48 8.68 -10.68
C LEU A 53 -16.36 9.23 -9.27
N LEU A 54 -15.14 9.26 -8.74
CA LEU A 54 -14.86 9.72 -7.39
C LEU A 54 -15.02 11.23 -7.26
N GLU A 55 -14.58 11.99 -8.26
CA GLU A 55 -14.77 13.45 -8.38
C GLU A 55 -16.24 13.85 -8.47
N LYS A 56 -17.04 13.09 -9.24
CA LYS A 56 -18.50 13.29 -9.37
C LYS A 56 -19.31 12.80 -8.17
N GLN A 57 -18.65 12.54 -7.04
CA GLN A 57 -19.26 12.10 -5.77
C GLN A 57 -20.06 10.78 -5.85
N HIS A 58 -19.79 9.92 -6.83
CA HIS A 58 -20.42 8.60 -6.96
C HIS A 58 -19.75 7.50 -6.11
N ARG A 59 -19.06 7.91 -5.02
CA ARG A 59 -18.23 7.02 -4.19
C ARG A 59 -19.04 5.88 -3.59
N PHE A 60 -20.24 6.16 -3.08
CA PHE A 60 -21.14 5.13 -2.55
C PHE A 60 -21.96 4.46 -3.66
N SER A 61 -21.32 3.53 -4.39
CA SER A 61 -21.98 2.76 -5.46
C SER A 61 -21.40 1.36 -5.59
N VAL A 62 -22.20 0.45 -6.16
CA VAL A 62 -21.74 -0.91 -6.50
C VAL A 62 -20.64 -0.85 -7.56
N GLU A 63 -20.71 0.11 -8.50
CA GLU A 63 -19.69 0.28 -9.54
C GLU A 63 -18.31 0.60 -8.96
N VAL A 64 -18.20 1.57 -8.06
CA VAL A 64 -16.92 1.92 -7.43
C VAL A 64 -16.40 0.74 -6.61
N LEU A 65 -17.26 0.09 -5.82
CA LEU A 65 -16.89 -1.10 -5.06
C LEU A 65 -16.35 -2.21 -5.99
N ALA A 66 -17.05 -2.50 -7.09
CA ALA A 66 -16.65 -3.51 -8.07
C ALA A 66 -15.30 -3.20 -8.72
N ARG A 67 -15.06 -1.94 -9.10
CA ARG A 67 -13.76 -1.50 -9.65
C ARG A 67 -12.62 -1.67 -8.65
N LEU A 68 -12.85 -1.46 -7.36
CA LEU A 68 -11.82 -1.70 -6.35
C LEU A 68 -11.55 -3.19 -6.10
N MET A 69 -12.47 -4.07 -6.51
CA MET A 69 -12.30 -5.52 -6.35
C MET A 69 -11.47 -6.18 -7.46
N VAL A 70 -11.34 -5.55 -8.62
CA VAL A 70 -10.61 -6.08 -9.78
C VAL A 70 -9.16 -5.59 -9.84
N PRO A 71 -8.27 -6.28 -10.58
CA PRO A 71 -6.91 -5.82 -10.80
C PRO A 71 -6.86 -4.40 -11.39
N TRP A 72 -5.78 -3.67 -11.06
CA TRP A 72 -5.62 -2.25 -11.39
C TRP A 72 -5.90 -1.91 -12.86
N SER A 73 -5.49 -2.78 -13.79
CA SER A 73 -5.65 -2.57 -15.24
C SER A 73 -7.10 -2.46 -15.73
N TYR A 74 -8.07 -2.91 -14.91
CA TYR A 74 -9.49 -2.89 -15.25
C TYR A 74 -10.29 -1.82 -14.49
N ARG A 75 -9.64 -1.03 -13.64
CA ARG A 75 -10.35 -0.07 -12.77
C ARG A 75 -10.96 1.11 -13.53
N ASN A 76 -10.50 1.39 -14.75
CA ASN A 76 -11.06 2.43 -15.61
C ASN A 76 -12.16 1.94 -16.57
N THR A 77 -12.56 0.67 -16.48
CA THR A 77 -13.65 0.13 -17.29
C THR A 77 -14.87 -0.18 -16.44
N LEU A 78 -16.07 -0.04 -17.03
CA LEU A 78 -17.33 -0.41 -16.39
C LEU A 78 -17.27 -1.86 -15.87
N GLN A 79 -17.63 -2.10 -14.61
CA GLN A 79 -17.64 -3.45 -14.01
C GLN A 79 -19.05 -4.00 -13.75
N VAL A 80 -20.01 -3.12 -13.47
CA VAL A 80 -21.40 -3.48 -13.15
C VAL A 80 -22.27 -3.33 -14.39
N SER A 81 -22.52 -4.46 -15.06
CA SER A 81 -23.49 -4.60 -16.16
C SER A 81 -24.70 -5.45 -15.72
N ASP A 82 -25.69 -5.62 -16.60
CA ASP A 82 -26.76 -6.60 -16.37
C ASP A 82 -26.22 -8.03 -16.25
N ASP A 83 -25.20 -8.38 -17.05
CA ASP A 83 -24.51 -9.67 -16.96
C ASP A 83 -23.82 -9.85 -15.62
N PHE A 84 -23.19 -8.81 -15.07
CA PHE A 84 -22.59 -8.87 -13.75
C PHE A 84 -23.65 -9.23 -12.68
N ILE A 85 -24.84 -8.64 -12.72
CA ILE A 85 -25.91 -8.99 -11.77
C ILE A 85 -26.40 -10.43 -12.00
N ARG A 86 -26.62 -10.82 -13.26
CA ARG A 86 -27.08 -12.18 -13.63
C ARG A 86 -26.10 -13.28 -13.27
N LEU A 87 -24.79 -13.02 -13.34
CA LEU A 87 -23.74 -13.99 -13.03
C LEU A 87 -23.50 -14.14 -11.52
N ASN A 88 -23.98 -13.19 -10.71
CA ASN A 88 -23.73 -13.15 -9.28
C ASN A 88 -25.02 -13.20 -8.40
N PRO A 89 -26.01 -14.07 -8.73
CA PRO A 89 -27.32 -14.04 -8.07
C PRO A 89 -27.26 -14.54 -6.62
N ALA A 90 -26.23 -15.31 -6.27
CA ALA A 90 -26.00 -15.80 -4.92
C ALA A 90 -25.45 -14.72 -3.97
N VAL A 91 -25.16 -13.52 -4.47
CA VAL A 91 -24.63 -12.40 -3.66
C VAL A 91 -25.46 -11.16 -3.78
N LEU A 92 -25.87 -10.79 -5.01
CA LEU A 92 -26.56 -9.53 -5.28
C LEU A 92 -27.97 -9.78 -5.78
N ARG A 93 -28.92 -8.98 -5.25
CA ARG A 93 -30.28 -8.88 -5.76
C ARG A 93 -30.55 -7.45 -6.23
N PRO A 94 -31.05 -7.25 -7.47
CA PRO A 94 -31.43 -5.93 -7.94
C PRO A 94 -32.63 -5.41 -7.14
N VAL A 95 -32.58 -4.12 -6.82
CA VAL A 95 -33.62 -3.39 -6.06
C VAL A 95 -33.63 -1.93 -6.49
N GLU A 96 -34.69 -1.19 -6.17
CA GLU A 96 -34.67 0.28 -6.25
C GLU A 96 -34.16 0.88 -4.94
N CYS A 97 -33.35 1.92 -5.05
CA CYS A 97 -32.86 2.71 -3.92
C CYS A 97 -32.77 4.19 -4.28
N LYS A 98 -32.69 5.06 -3.27
CA LYS A 98 -32.41 6.48 -3.50
C LYS A 98 -30.94 6.68 -3.86
N GLU A 99 -30.67 7.58 -4.80
CA GLU A 99 -29.31 8.04 -5.04
C GLU A 99 -28.87 8.99 -3.91
N ASN A 100 -27.60 8.95 -3.51
CA ASN A 100 -27.10 9.87 -2.49
C ASN A 100 -27.39 11.31 -2.91
N ASN A 101 -27.96 12.09 -1.98
CA ASN A 101 -28.31 13.51 -2.18
C ASN A 101 -29.44 13.79 -3.19
N CYS A 102 -30.20 12.78 -3.62
CA CYS A 102 -31.39 12.97 -4.46
C CYS A 102 -32.57 12.11 -3.97
N ASP A 103 -33.78 12.67 -3.96
CA ASP A 103 -35.01 11.91 -3.67
C ASP A 103 -35.47 11.01 -4.83
N GLN A 104 -34.69 10.96 -5.92
CA GLN A 104 -34.97 10.11 -7.06
C GLN A 104 -34.59 8.64 -6.78
N PHE A 105 -35.50 7.73 -7.15
CA PHE A 105 -35.23 6.30 -7.14
C PHE A 105 -34.43 5.91 -8.38
N VAL A 106 -33.37 5.14 -8.15
CA VAL A 106 -32.47 4.62 -9.17
C VAL A 106 -32.29 3.10 -8.99
N GLU A 107 -31.77 2.45 -10.02
CA GLU A 107 -31.37 1.04 -9.94
C GLU A 107 -30.25 0.88 -8.90
N GLY A 108 -30.45 -0.08 -8.01
CA GLY A 108 -29.51 -0.47 -6.98
C GLY A 108 -29.40 -1.99 -6.82
N ALA A 109 -28.57 -2.40 -5.88
CA ALA A 109 -28.52 -3.76 -5.39
C ALA A 109 -28.55 -3.79 -3.86
N ARG A 110 -28.88 -4.95 -3.31
CA ARG A 110 -28.60 -5.34 -1.93
C ARG A 110 -27.97 -6.73 -1.90
N LEU A 111 -27.40 -7.09 -0.76
CA LEU A 111 -27.02 -8.47 -0.49
C LEU A 111 -28.27 -9.38 -0.46
N THR A 112 -28.12 -10.60 -0.98
CA THR A 112 -29.16 -11.64 -0.85
C THR A 112 -29.12 -12.29 0.52
N ASP A 113 -30.22 -12.91 0.93
CA ASP A 113 -30.29 -13.63 2.21
C ASP A 113 -29.28 -14.79 2.22
N GLN A 114 -29.10 -15.47 1.08
CA GLN A 114 -28.06 -16.49 0.90
C GLN A 114 -26.63 -15.94 1.11
N ALA A 115 -26.37 -14.69 0.74
CA ALA A 115 -25.07 -14.05 0.98
C ALA A 115 -24.84 -13.80 2.47
N LEU A 116 -25.89 -13.35 3.17
CA LEU A 116 -25.87 -13.11 4.61
C LEU A 116 -25.72 -14.42 5.39
N ASP A 117 -26.49 -15.45 5.05
CA ASP A 117 -26.39 -16.79 5.67
C ASP A 117 -24.99 -17.35 5.50
N TYR A 118 -24.39 -17.20 4.32
CA TYR A 118 -23.01 -17.62 4.10
C TYR A 118 -22.02 -16.85 4.96
N TRP A 119 -22.17 -15.53 5.05
CA TRP A 119 -21.31 -14.70 5.88
C TRP A 119 -21.41 -15.11 7.35
N ASP A 120 -22.62 -15.33 7.84
CA ASP A 120 -22.90 -15.71 9.23
C ASP A 120 -22.43 -17.13 9.57
N ALA A 121 -22.34 -18.02 8.57
CA ALA A 121 -21.77 -19.35 8.73
C ALA A 121 -20.23 -19.38 8.82
N LEU A 122 -19.54 -18.30 8.42
CA LEU A 122 -18.08 -18.21 8.59
C LEU A 122 -17.72 -18.03 10.05
N SER A 123 -16.60 -18.63 10.48
CA SER A 123 -16.05 -18.36 11.81
C SER A 123 -15.70 -16.89 11.98
N TYR A 124 -15.64 -16.42 13.23
CA TYR A 124 -15.22 -15.06 13.54
C TYR A 124 -13.86 -14.72 12.91
N ASN A 125 -12.89 -15.64 12.97
CA ASN A 125 -11.55 -15.44 12.41
C ASN A 125 -11.57 -15.30 10.89
N GLU A 126 -12.42 -16.06 10.18
CA GLU A 126 -12.56 -15.95 8.72
C GLU A 126 -13.22 -14.62 8.33
N GLN A 127 -14.29 -14.23 9.03
CA GLN A 127 -14.93 -12.94 8.82
C GLN A 127 -13.94 -11.79 9.05
N ASP A 128 -13.15 -11.88 10.12
CA ASP A 128 -12.14 -10.90 10.48
C ASP A 128 -11.07 -10.77 9.40
N LEU A 129 -10.58 -11.90 8.89
CA LEU A 129 -9.59 -11.97 7.83
C LEU A 129 -10.09 -11.30 6.54
N TYR A 130 -11.30 -11.64 6.09
CA TYR A 130 -11.86 -11.01 4.89
C TYR A 130 -12.16 -9.52 5.08
N LEU A 131 -12.55 -9.10 6.29
CA LEU A 131 -12.67 -7.67 6.63
C LEU A 131 -11.31 -6.97 6.59
N ASN A 132 -10.23 -7.63 7.03
CA ASN A 132 -8.89 -7.06 6.92
C ASN A 132 -8.49 -6.92 5.44
N PHE A 133 -8.72 -7.93 4.60
CA PHE A 133 -8.45 -7.80 3.16
C PHE A 133 -9.30 -6.72 2.46
N ALA A 134 -10.57 -6.60 2.84
CA ALA A 134 -11.45 -5.55 2.33
C ALA A 134 -10.97 -4.16 2.73
N GLU A 135 -10.67 -3.94 4.02
CA GLU A 135 -10.10 -2.68 4.50
C GLU A 135 -8.78 -2.38 3.78
N ALA A 136 -7.89 -3.36 3.64
CA ALA A 136 -6.63 -3.19 2.92
C ALA A 136 -6.86 -2.70 1.48
N ARG A 137 -7.83 -3.24 0.74
CA ARG A 137 -8.13 -2.79 -0.64
C ARG A 137 -8.61 -1.34 -0.73
N ILE A 138 -9.30 -0.88 0.30
CA ILE A 138 -9.87 0.48 0.34
C ILE A 138 -8.83 1.48 0.87
N GLN A 139 -7.95 1.03 1.77
CA GLN A 139 -6.85 1.85 2.28
C GLN A 139 -5.65 1.88 1.33
N ALA A 140 -5.43 0.83 0.55
CA ALA A 140 -4.28 0.73 -0.35
C ALA A 140 -4.34 1.76 -1.47
N ASP A 141 -3.18 1.97 -2.09
CA ASP A 141 -3.06 2.84 -3.25
C ASP A 141 -3.93 2.33 -4.40
N ILE A 142 -4.79 3.21 -4.91
CA ILE A 142 -5.67 2.90 -6.02
C ILE A 142 -4.90 3.15 -7.31
N GLU A 143 -4.14 2.15 -7.72
CA GLU A 143 -3.51 2.10 -9.04
C GLU A 143 -4.59 2.02 -10.14
N THR A 144 -4.45 2.80 -11.21
CA THR A 144 -5.26 2.72 -12.43
C THR A 144 -4.38 2.90 -13.67
N PRO A 145 -4.89 2.63 -14.90
CA PRO A 145 -4.20 3.01 -16.13
C PRO A 145 -4.01 4.52 -16.35
N SER A 146 -4.63 5.36 -15.53
CA SER A 146 -4.47 6.81 -15.58
C SER A 146 -3.25 7.26 -14.77
N GLU A 147 -2.62 8.35 -15.19
CA GLU A 147 -1.66 9.09 -14.36
C GLU A 147 -2.37 9.92 -13.28
N GLU A 148 -3.67 10.19 -13.48
CA GLU A 148 -4.49 10.94 -12.53
C GLU A 148 -4.75 10.17 -11.22
N PRO A 149 -4.73 10.88 -10.08
CA PRO A 149 -4.95 10.32 -8.76
C PRO A 149 -6.38 9.81 -8.57
N CYS A 150 -6.54 8.65 -7.94
CA CYS A 150 -7.86 8.20 -7.44
C CYS A 150 -7.96 8.50 -5.94
N ILE A 151 -8.66 9.57 -5.60
CA ILE A 151 -8.84 10.04 -4.21
C ILE A 151 -10.21 9.59 -3.69
N LEU A 152 -10.22 8.68 -2.70
CA LEU A 152 -11.45 8.26 -2.01
C LEU A 152 -11.88 9.24 -0.92
N ASP A 153 -10.91 9.83 -0.25
CA ASP A 153 -11.06 10.58 0.99
C ASP A 153 -10.35 11.93 0.83
N ASP A 154 -11.10 13.00 0.55
CA ASP A 154 -10.51 14.32 0.39
C ASP A 154 -10.18 14.90 1.78
N CYS A 155 -8.93 14.88 2.23
CA CYS A 155 -8.50 15.61 3.44
C CYS A 155 -7.87 16.97 3.13
N GLY A 156 -7.85 17.39 1.86
CA GLY A 156 -7.05 18.53 1.43
C GLY A 156 -5.59 18.12 1.15
N VAL A 157 -4.79 19.10 0.74
CA VAL A 157 -3.36 18.96 0.48
C VAL A 157 -2.61 19.19 1.79
N GLU A 158 -1.66 18.31 2.10
CA GLU A 158 -0.77 18.49 3.25
C GLU A 158 0.52 19.19 2.80
N ILE A 159 0.89 20.25 3.52
CA ILE A 159 2.15 20.98 3.36
C ILE A 159 3.08 20.57 4.51
N ILE A 160 4.27 20.07 4.20
CA ILE A 160 5.25 19.71 5.22
C ILE A 160 5.99 20.95 5.71
N GLY A 161 6.26 21.01 7.01
CA GLY A 161 7.08 22.05 7.64
C GLY A 161 6.27 23.19 8.25
N GLU A 162 4.93 23.12 8.25
CA GLU A 162 4.09 24.10 8.94
C GLU A 162 4.20 23.98 10.48
N ASP A 163 4.30 22.75 11.01
CA ASP A 163 4.28 22.50 12.45
C ASP A 163 5.68 22.44 13.08
N ILE A 164 6.64 21.77 12.43
CA ILE A 164 8.03 21.65 12.88
C ILE A 164 9.02 21.81 11.73
N TYR A 165 9.97 22.73 11.93
CA TYR A 165 11.10 22.95 11.04
C TYR A 165 12.18 21.86 11.26
N PRO A 166 12.84 21.36 10.21
CA PRO A 166 13.88 20.34 10.34
C PRO A 166 15.03 20.78 11.27
N PRO A 167 15.69 19.84 11.97
CA PRO A 167 16.71 20.17 12.98
C PRO A 167 17.95 20.87 12.39
N PHE A 168 18.24 20.61 11.12
CA PHE A 168 19.22 21.34 10.34
C PHE A 168 18.91 21.23 8.85
N ILE A 169 19.39 22.21 8.08
CA ILE A 169 19.32 22.26 6.62
C ILE A 169 20.74 22.10 6.06
N PRO A 170 21.01 21.08 5.23
CA PRO A 170 22.28 20.99 4.51
C PRO A 170 22.48 22.16 3.53
N SER A 171 23.71 22.39 3.08
CA SER A 171 23.99 23.33 1.99
C SER A 171 23.53 22.76 0.65
N ALA A 172 23.11 23.60 -0.30
CA ALA A 172 22.77 23.16 -1.67
C ALA A 172 23.88 22.35 -2.35
N GLN A 173 25.14 22.57 -1.96
CA GLN A 173 26.31 21.88 -2.51
C GLN A 173 26.70 20.60 -1.76
N ASP A 174 26.04 20.29 -0.64
CA ASP A 174 26.30 19.05 0.08
C ASP A 174 25.78 17.85 -0.71
N GLU A 175 26.47 16.72 -0.58
CA GLU A 175 26.08 15.43 -1.17
C GLU A 175 24.70 14.96 -0.68
N ASP A 176 24.02 14.11 -1.47
CA ASP A 176 22.69 13.55 -1.13
C ASP A 176 22.64 12.89 0.25
N ASP A 177 23.76 12.33 0.72
CA ASP A 177 23.86 11.65 2.01
C ASP A 177 23.60 12.59 3.19
N LYS A 178 23.96 13.87 3.04
CA LYS A 178 23.66 14.89 4.07
C LYS A 178 22.19 15.24 4.14
N PHE A 179 21.50 15.22 3.01
CA PHE A 179 20.05 15.40 2.94
C PHE A 179 19.29 14.18 3.48
N ILE A 180 19.80 12.97 3.24
CA ILE A 180 19.26 11.75 3.87
C ILE A 180 19.45 11.84 5.39
N GLU A 181 20.63 12.22 5.88
CA GLU A 181 20.91 12.43 7.31
C GLU A 181 19.93 13.45 7.93
N ALA A 182 19.77 14.61 7.30
CA ALA A 182 18.81 15.64 7.74
C ALA A 182 17.37 15.12 7.80
N MET A 183 16.94 14.36 6.78
CA MET A 183 15.62 13.73 6.76
C MET A 183 15.44 12.72 7.89
N VAL A 184 16.45 11.88 8.19
CA VAL A 184 16.37 10.92 9.30
C VAL A 184 16.22 11.63 10.64
N HIS A 185 16.98 12.71 10.86
CA HIS A 185 16.85 13.54 12.06
C HIS A 185 15.49 14.21 12.16
N TRP A 186 14.98 14.72 11.05
CA TRP A 186 13.67 15.35 11.03
C TRP A 186 12.57 14.36 11.37
N ILE A 187 12.55 13.16 10.78
CA ILE A 187 11.57 12.11 11.11
C ILE A 187 11.63 11.72 12.60
N ASP A 188 12.81 11.77 13.20
CA ASP A 188 12.97 11.42 14.62
C ASP A 188 12.37 12.50 15.56
N GLU A 189 12.45 13.78 15.20
CA GLU A 189 11.95 14.88 16.04
C GLU A 189 10.48 15.24 15.75
N ASP A 190 10.05 15.09 14.50
CA ASP A 190 8.71 15.41 14.02
C ASP A 190 7.63 14.55 14.73
N PRO A 191 6.61 15.15 15.38
CA PRO A 191 5.45 14.45 15.90
C PRO A 191 4.64 13.80 14.78
N HIS A 192 4.35 12.52 14.96
CA HIS A 192 3.49 11.73 14.09
C HIS A 192 2.20 11.40 14.80
N GLN A 193 1.08 11.79 14.19
CA GLN A 193 -0.23 11.30 14.61
C GLN A 193 -0.66 10.17 13.67
N PRO A 194 -0.74 8.91 14.12
CA PRO A 194 -1.35 7.85 13.33
C PRO A 194 -2.81 8.20 13.03
N MET A 195 -3.20 8.06 11.77
CA MET A 195 -4.54 8.40 11.29
C MET A 195 -5.21 7.19 10.66
N TYR A 196 -6.51 7.01 10.90
CA TYR A 196 -7.32 5.99 10.25
C TYR A 196 -8.66 6.60 9.85
N GLN A 197 -9.00 6.55 8.56
CA GLN A 197 -10.26 7.13 8.05
C GLN A 197 -10.45 8.58 8.53
N LYS A 198 -9.39 9.39 8.39
CA LYS A 198 -9.33 10.81 8.79
C LYS A 198 -9.45 11.08 10.29
N LYS A 199 -9.34 10.07 11.14
CA LYS A 199 -9.41 10.23 12.60
C LYS A 199 -8.08 9.86 13.25
N PRO A 200 -7.64 10.62 14.26
CA PRO A 200 -6.46 10.26 15.04
C PRO A 200 -6.70 8.93 15.74
N VAL A 201 -5.64 8.14 15.82
CA VAL A 201 -5.59 6.83 16.46
C VAL A 201 -4.46 6.84 17.48
N GLY A 202 -4.82 6.69 18.75
CA GLY A 202 -3.86 6.80 19.84
C GLY A 202 -3.29 8.22 19.97
N ASP A 203 -2.25 8.33 20.78
CA ASP A 203 -1.54 9.60 21.01
C ASP A 203 -0.54 9.88 19.87
N ALA A 204 -0.18 11.15 19.70
CA ALA A 204 0.93 11.52 18.83
C ALA A 204 2.25 10.98 19.41
N VAL A 205 3.14 10.51 18.52
CA VAL A 205 4.43 9.90 18.87
C VAL A 205 5.57 10.59 18.13
N SER A 206 6.75 10.63 18.72
CA SER A 206 7.97 11.12 18.06
C SER A 206 9.05 10.04 18.11
N GLY A 207 9.99 10.10 17.19
CA GLY A 207 11.08 9.14 17.11
C GLY A 207 10.76 7.92 16.26
N TRP A 208 11.80 7.37 15.63
CA TRP A 208 11.65 6.19 14.77
C TRP A 208 11.07 4.98 15.51
N HIS A 209 11.49 4.77 16.76
CA HIS A 209 11.05 3.66 17.60
C HIS A 209 9.54 3.69 17.87
N ASP A 210 9.03 4.81 18.39
CA ASP A 210 7.63 4.93 18.78
C ASP A 210 6.71 5.00 17.54
N ARG A 211 7.19 5.61 16.44
CA ARG A 211 6.49 5.55 15.14
C ARG A 211 6.32 4.10 14.65
N LEU A 212 7.31 3.23 14.84
CA LEU A 212 7.18 1.81 14.50
C LEU A 212 6.22 1.07 15.44
N LEU A 213 6.22 1.36 16.74
CA LEU A 213 5.27 0.77 17.69
C LEU A 213 3.83 1.20 17.41
N ALA A 214 3.63 2.44 16.96
CA ALA A 214 2.33 2.99 16.58
C ALA A 214 1.83 2.52 15.20
N PHE A 215 2.67 1.79 14.45
CA PHE A 215 2.29 1.25 13.14
C PHE A 215 1.07 0.34 13.25
N PHE A 216 0.15 0.48 12.28
CA PHE A 216 -0.90 -0.50 12.03
C PHE A 216 -1.18 -0.65 10.54
N TRP A 217 -1.64 -1.83 10.14
CA TRP A 217 -2.17 -2.04 8.80
C TRP A 217 -3.12 -3.24 8.75
N PRO A 218 -4.29 -3.12 8.09
CA PRO A 218 -4.85 -1.94 7.43
C PRO A 218 -5.64 -1.02 8.37
N LYS A 219 -5.79 -1.41 9.65
CA LYS A 219 -6.59 -0.69 10.63
C LYS A 219 -6.00 -0.83 12.04
N PRO A 220 -6.36 0.05 12.98
CA PRO A 220 -5.68 0.18 14.28
C PRO A 220 -5.53 -1.11 15.09
N ARG A 221 -6.54 -1.99 15.07
CA ARG A 221 -6.50 -3.26 15.80
C ARG A 221 -5.47 -4.27 15.26
N THR A 222 -4.92 -4.03 14.06
CA THR A 222 -3.86 -4.85 13.47
C THR A 222 -2.58 -4.03 13.56
N GLY A 223 -2.06 -3.91 14.78
CA GLY A 223 -0.87 -3.13 15.08
C GLY A 223 0.40 -3.82 14.59
N TYR A 224 1.54 -3.26 14.96
CA TYR A 224 2.86 -3.76 14.56
C TYR A 224 3.07 -5.25 14.86
N LEU A 225 2.64 -5.70 16.04
CA LEU A 225 2.77 -7.09 16.47
C LEU A 225 1.93 -8.04 15.62
N GLU A 226 0.62 -7.79 15.53
CA GLU A 226 -0.30 -8.61 14.76
C GLU A 226 0.06 -8.64 13.27
N TYR A 227 0.45 -7.49 12.72
CA TYR A 227 0.90 -7.39 11.34
C TYR A 227 2.18 -8.20 11.11
N SER A 228 3.15 -8.13 12.02
CA SER A 228 4.39 -8.90 11.91
C SER A 228 4.12 -10.41 11.93
N PHE A 229 3.21 -10.88 12.80
CA PHE A 229 2.78 -12.27 12.80
C PHE A 229 2.06 -12.67 11.51
N ALA A 230 1.18 -11.83 10.99
CA ALA A 230 0.45 -12.11 9.75
C ALA A 230 1.39 -12.20 8.53
N VAL A 231 2.45 -11.39 8.48
CA VAL A 231 3.40 -11.34 7.37
C VAL A 231 4.46 -12.44 7.48
N SER A 232 4.80 -12.92 8.68
CA SER A 232 5.91 -13.86 8.91
C SER A 232 5.86 -15.13 8.03
N PRO A 233 4.72 -15.84 7.88
CA PRO A 233 4.63 -16.99 6.98
C PRO A 233 4.80 -16.66 5.49
N LEU A 234 4.49 -15.42 5.08
CA LEU A 234 4.70 -14.95 3.70
C LEU A 234 6.18 -14.67 3.46
N ILE A 235 6.84 -14.00 4.41
CA ILE A 235 8.28 -13.77 4.38
C ILE A 235 9.03 -15.10 4.32
N TYR A 236 8.67 -16.06 5.17
CA TYR A 236 9.31 -17.38 5.19
C TYR A 236 9.25 -18.04 3.80
N ARG A 237 8.05 -18.17 3.22
CA ARG A 237 7.88 -18.77 1.88
C ARG A 237 8.58 -18.00 0.77
N ALA A 238 8.49 -16.67 0.77
CA ALA A 238 9.18 -15.83 -0.21
C ALA A 238 10.70 -16.01 -0.14
N THR A 239 11.22 -16.20 1.07
CA THR A 239 12.64 -16.40 1.31
C THR A 239 13.13 -17.79 0.88
N GLU A 240 12.38 -18.85 1.16
CA GLU A 240 12.70 -20.20 0.67
C GLU A 240 12.76 -20.22 -0.86
N LEU A 241 11.79 -19.58 -1.53
CA LEU A 241 11.78 -19.43 -2.99
C LEU A 241 12.97 -18.60 -3.49
N ALA A 242 13.31 -17.50 -2.81
CA ALA A 242 14.46 -16.67 -3.13
C ALA A 242 15.78 -17.44 -3.01
N ASP A 243 15.91 -18.29 -2.00
CA ASP A 243 17.09 -19.14 -1.79
C ASP A 243 17.25 -20.17 -2.94
N LEU A 244 16.15 -20.72 -3.47
CA LEU A 244 16.18 -21.54 -4.69
C LEU A 244 16.64 -20.75 -5.92
N VAL A 245 16.17 -19.50 -6.08
CA VAL A 245 16.59 -18.61 -7.18
C VAL A 245 18.09 -18.31 -7.08
N ARG A 246 18.59 -17.95 -5.89
CA ARG A 246 20.03 -17.71 -5.65
C ARG A 246 20.89 -18.91 -6.03
N GLN A 247 20.43 -20.12 -5.70
CA GLN A 247 21.14 -21.37 -5.98
C GLN A 247 21.04 -21.81 -7.46
N GLY A 248 20.31 -21.07 -8.30
CA GLY A 248 20.06 -21.44 -9.70
C GLY A 248 19.28 -22.75 -9.85
N LYS A 249 18.54 -23.17 -8.81
CA LYS A 249 17.78 -24.42 -8.81
C LYS A 249 16.48 -24.25 -9.58
N GLU A 250 16.11 -25.29 -10.33
CA GLU A 250 14.78 -25.34 -10.93
C GLU A 250 13.71 -25.51 -9.84
N TRP A 251 12.63 -24.74 -9.93
CA TRP A 251 11.48 -24.88 -9.05
C TRP A 251 10.71 -26.17 -9.35
N SER A 252 10.49 -26.96 -8.32
CA SER A 252 9.61 -28.12 -8.37
C SER A 252 8.15 -27.71 -8.64
N TYR A 253 7.27 -28.69 -8.86
CA TYR A 253 5.84 -28.43 -9.01
C TYR A 253 5.26 -27.73 -7.77
N ASP A 254 5.65 -28.17 -6.57
CA ASP A 254 5.18 -27.61 -5.31
C ASP A 254 5.70 -26.18 -5.10
N ASP A 255 6.95 -25.89 -5.49
CA ASP A 255 7.51 -24.54 -5.46
C ASP A 255 6.73 -23.58 -6.36
N LYS A 256 6.35 -24.04 -7.57
CA LYS A 256 5.56 -23.25 -8.53
C LYS A 256 4.16 -22.91 -7.97
N ILE A 257 3.52 -23.86 -7.28
CA ILE A 257 2.26 -23.63 -6.57
C ILE A 257 2.47 -22.65 -5.41
N MET A 258 3.48 -22.89 -4.57
CA MET A 258 3.81 -22.06 -3.43
C MET A 258 4.10 -20.61 -3.85
N ALA A 259 4.85 -20.41 -4.92
CA ALA A 259 5.16 -19.11 -5.50
C ALA A 259 3.90 -18.32 -5.87
N THR A 260 3.01 -18.95 -6.62
CA THR A 260 1.75 -18.33 -7.06
C THR A 260 0.84 -18.01 -5.88
N LYS A 261 0.71 -18.95 -4.91
CA LYS A 261 -0.10 -18.76 -3.70
C LYS A 261 0.45 -17.62 -2.83
N THR A 262 1.76 -17.61 -2.60
CA THR A 262 2.44 -16.62 -1.76
C THR A 262 2.29 -15.22 -2.35
N ALA A 263 2.51 -15.05 -3.66
CA ALA A 263 2.32 -13.76 -4.32
C ALA A 263 0.86 -13.25 -4.20
N ASN A 264 -0.14 -14.11 -4.44
CA ASN A 264 -1.54 -13.73 -4.27
C ASN A 264 -1.88 -13.31 -2.84
N GLU A 265 -1.39 -14.04 -1.83
CA GLU A 265 -1.62 -13.70 -0.43
C GLU A 265 -0.92 -12.39 -0.02
N ILE A 266 0.29 -12.12 -0.52
CA ILE A 266 0.96 -10.83 -0.36
C ILE A 266 0.10 -9.70 -0.95
N PHE A 267 -0.42 -9.88 -2.16
CA PHE A 267 -1.27 -8.88 -2.82
C PHE A 267 -2.60 -8.66 -2.09
N MET A 268 -3.18 -9.71 -1.50
CA MET A 268 -4.38 -9.56 -0.66
C MET A 268 -4.09 -8.79 0.62
N LEU A 269 -2.99 -9.11 1.31
CA LEU A 269 -2.58 -8.42 2.54
C LEU A 269 -2.28 -6.94 2.29
N ALA A 270 -1.65 -6.64 1.16
CA ALA A 270 -1.33 -5.27 0.75
C ALA A 270 -2.49 -4.54 0.07
N GLY A 271 -3.62 -5.20 -0.22
CA GLY A 271 -4.79 -4.58 -0.85
C GLY A 271 -4.65 -4.27 -2.35
N VAL A 272 -3.66 -4.86 -3.03
CA VAL A 272 -3.25 -4.50 -4.40
C VAL A 272 -3.39 -5.69 -5.37
N PRO A 273 -4.62 -6.08 -5.76
CA PRO A 273 -4.84 -7.24 -6.63
C PRO A 273 -4.11 -7.10 -7.97
N GLN A 274 -3.42 -8.17 -8.37
CA GLN A 274 -2.62 -8.22 -9.60
C GLN A 274 -3.21 -9.21 -10.61
N ARG A 275 -2.91 -9.00 -11.90
CA ARG A 275 -3.18 -9.95 -12.98
C ARG A 275 -1.94 -10.79 -13.31
N GLU A 276 -2.15 -11.90 -14.00
CA GLU A 276 -1.09 -12.79 -14.49
C GLU A 276 -0.15 -13.24 -13.36
N VAL A 277 -0.71 -13.53 -12.20
CA VAL A 277 0.04 -14.07 -11.06
C VAL A 277 0.30 -15.54 -11.33
N ASN A 278 1.41 -15.82 -12.02
CA ASN A 278 1.91 -17.15 -12.31
C ASN A 278 3.35 -17.27 -11.80
N TRP A 279 3.83 -18.51 -11.65
CA TRP A 279 5.15 -18.77 -11.07
C TRP A 279 6.28 -18.16 -11.90
N GLN A 280 6.14 -18.03 -13.23
CA GLN A 280 7.15 -17.43 -14.09
C GLN A 280 7.35 -15.96 -13.75
N ASN A 281 6.25 -15.20 -13.61
CA ASN A 281 6.32 -13.79 -13.23
C ASN A 281 6.88 -13.61 -11.82
N VAL A 282 6.48 -14.48 -10.88
CA VAL A 282 7.03 -14.48 -9.51
C VAL A 282 8.55 -14.72 -9.54
N TYR A 283 9.00 -15.73 -10.29
CA TYR A 283 10.41 -16.05 -10.47
C TYR A 283 11.19 -14.87 -11.07
N GLN A 284 10.70 -14.26 -12.14
CA GLN A 284 11.39 -13.13 -12.80
C GLN A 284 11.52 -11.92 -11.87
N VAL A 285 10.48 -11.61 -11.08
CA VAL A 285 10.51 -10.52 -10.10
C VAL A 285 11.51 -10.81 -8.98
N MET A 286 11.49 -12.02 -8.41
CA MET A 286 12.47 -12.41 -7.39
C MET A 286 13.90 -12.36 -7.93
N LYS A 287 14.12 -12.89 -9.14
CA LYS A 287 15.43 -12.87 -9.79
C LYS A 287 15.93 -11.44 -9.99
N ALA A 288 15.14 -10.57 -10.61
CA ALA A 288 15.49 -9.18 -10.87
C ALA A 288 15.84 -8.42 -9.57
N ALA A 289 15.08 -8.66 -8.50
CA ALA A 289 15.36 -8.09 -7.18
C ALA A 289 16.70 -8.57 -6.59
N LEU A 290 16.95 -9.89 -6.62
CA LEU A 290 18.14 -10.50 -6.04
C LEU A 290 19.43 -10.07 -6.77
N ILE A 291 19.39 -9.95 -8.09
CA ILE A 291 20.55 -9.52 -8.89
C ILE A 291 20.61 -8.00 -9.10
N GLN A 292 19.65 -7.25 -8.57
CA GLN A 292 19.55 -5.79 -8.69
C GLN A 292 19.52 -5.30 -10.15
N ASP A 293 18.76 -5.98 -11.02
CA ASP A 293 18.65 -5.64 -12.44
C ASP A 293 17.74 -4.42 -12.64
N GLU A 294 18.37 -3.24 -12.71
CA GLU A 294 17.70 -1.95 -12.95
C GLU A 294 16.99 -1.87 -14.32
N SER A 295 17.41 -2.70 -15.28
CA SER A 295 16.90 -2.74 -16.65
C SER A 295 15.83 -3.82 -16.87
N SER A 296 15.44 -4.53 -15.80
CA SER A 296 14.57 -5.68 -15.91
C SER A 296 13.20 -5.33 -16.49
N THR A 297 12.67 -6.22 -17.33
CA THR A 297 11.28 -6.15 -17.81
C THR A 297 10.32 -6.96 -16.93
N ALA A 298 10.80 -7.51 -15.80
CA ALA A 298 9.95 -8.20 -14.84
C ALA A 298 8.86 -7.26 -14.31
N LYS A 299 7.71 -7.81 -13.92
CA LYS A 299 6.56 -7.00 -13.48
C LYS A 299 6.96 -6.11 -12.30
N MET A 300 6.62 -4.83 -12.40
CA MET A 300 6.87 -3.85 -11.34
C MET A 300 5.66 -2.92 -11.18
N ASN A 301 5.21 -2.75 -9.94
CA ASN A 301 4.26 -1.78 -9.38
C ASN A 301 4.26 -1.96 -7.84
N SER A 302 3.36 -1.30 -7.11
CA SER A 302 3.34 -1.38 -5.63
C SER A 302 3.19 -2.82 -5.13
N GLY A 303 2.37 -3.64 -5.78
CA GLY A 303 2.20 -5.06 -5.44
C GLY A 303 3.46 -5.89 -5.67
N TRP A 304 4.03 -5.84 -6.88
CA TRP A 304 5.24 -6.62 -7.19
C TRP A 304 6.47 -6.15 -6.39
N SER A 305 6.53 -4.87 -6.02
CA SER A 305 7.56 -4.35 -5.11
C SER A 305 7.45 -4.95 -3.70
N ALA A 306 6.24 -5.27 -3.23
CA ALA A 306 6.04 -5.96 -1.95
C ALA A 306 6.61 -7.38 -1.99
N LEU A 307 6.32 -8.13 -3.06
CA LEU A 307 6.92 -9.46 -3.27
C LEU A 307 8.45 -9.39 -3.31
N ALA A 308 9.00 -8.47 -4.10
CA ALA A 308 10.44 -8.29 -4.24
C ALA A 308 11.11 -7.98 -2.89
N SER A 309 10.53 -7.05 -2.11
CA SER A 309 11.06 -6.68 -0.79
C SER A 309 11.08 -7.86 0.21
N MET A 310 10.05 -8.72 0.18
CA MET A 310 10.02 -9.92 1.03
C MET A 310 11.06 -10.96 0.61
N ALA A 311 11.31 -11.11 -0.71
CA ALA A 311 12.33 -12.01 -1.22
C ALA A 311 13.76 -11.59 -0.84
N THR A 312 14.00 -10.28 -0.65
CA THR A 312 15.31 -9.73 -0.29
C THR A 312 15.52 -9.53 1.20
N VAL A 313 14.62 -9.99 2.08
CA VAL A 313 14.73 -9.71 3.54
C VAL A 313 16.00 -10.29 4.18
N LYS A 314 16.51 -11.41 3.64
CA LYS A 314 17.76 -12.05 4.08
C LYS A 314 19.01 -11.41 3.48
N CYS A 315 18.89 -10.55 2.46
CA CYS A 315 20.03 -9.86 1.87
C CYS A 315 20.75 -9.03 2.93
N ARG A 316 22.07 -8.88 2.79
CA ARG A 316 22.91 -8.04 3.64
C ARG A 316 23.93 -7.32 2.76
N GLU A 317 24.08 -6.00 2.96
CA GLU A 317 25.05 -5.21 2.19
C GLU A 317 26.48 -5.68 2.38
N GLU A 318 26.81 -6.20 3.56
CA GLU A 318 28.10 -6.83 3.88
C GLU A 318 28.46 -7.98 2.93
N ASN A 319 27.45 -8.63 2.34
CA ASN A 319 27.62 -9.71 1.36
C ASN A 319 27.50 -9.22 -0.10
N GLY A 320 27.44 -7.90 -0.34
CA GLY A 320 27.17 -7.30 -1.65
C GLY A 320 25.72 -7.44 -2.12
N GLU A 321 24.81 -7.87 -1.24
CA GLU A 321 23.38 -8.00 -1.55
C GLU A 321 22.61 -6.78 -1.01
N LEU A 322 21.59 -6.32 -1.73
CA LEU A 322 20.81 -5.16 -1.31
C LEU A 322 19.47 -5.59 -0.71
N PRO A 323 19.23 -5.37 0.60
CA PRO A 323 17.89 -5.48 1.16
C PRO A 323 17.00 -4.39 0.56
N LEU A 324 15.95 -4.79 -0.18
CA LEU A 324 14.99 -3.87 -0.77
C LEU A 324 13.79 -3.68 0.16
N MET A 325 13.10 -2.54 0.01
CA MET A 325 11.83 -2.27 0.67
C MET A 325 10.73 -2.03 -0.35
N THR A 326 9.46 -2.26 0.00
CA THR A 326 8.33 -1.86 -0.87
C THR A 326 8.39 -0.36 -1.15
N TRP A 327 8.36 0.02 -2.43
CA TRP A 327 8.34 1.42 -2.86
C TRP A 327 6.99 1.73 -3.50
N ASN A 328 6.02 2.08 -2.66
CA ASN A 328 4.68 2.51 -3.06
C ASN A 328 4.52 4.02 -2.83
N SER A 329 3.33 4.57 -3.07
CA SER A 329 3.15 6.02 -2.96
C SER A 329 3.32 6.53 -1.54
N ARG A 330 2.99 5.74 -0.51
CA ARG A 330 3.20 6.15 0.90
C ARG A 330 4.67 6.32 1.25
N CYS A 331 5.47 5.29 0.96
CA CYS A 331 6.92 5.36 1.19
C CYS A 331 7.56 6.47 0.35
N ALA A 332 7.17 6.58 -0.93
CA ALA A 332 7.67 7.62 -1.81
C ALA A 332 7.29 9.00 -1.29
N SER A 333 6.03 9.25 -0.96
CA SER A 333 5.57 10.53 -0.42
C SER A 333 6.28 10.90 0.88
N SER A 334 6.41 9.97 1.84
CA SER A 334 7.12 10.20 3.11
C SER A 334 8.56 10.70 2.92
N VAL A 335 9.28 10.10 1.95
CA VAL A 335 10.66 10.46 1.62
C VAL A 335 10.73 11.73 0.77
N LEU A 336 10.03 11.76 -0.36
CA LEU A 336 10.12 12.82 -1.35
C LEU A 336 9.72 14.17 -0.77
N SER A 337 8.66 14.23 0.04
CA SER A 337 8.17 15.50 0.56
C SER A 337 9.15 16.15 1.55
N ARG A 338 9.87 15.35 2.35
CA ARG A 338 10.93 15.88 3.23
C ARG A 338 12.19 16.24 2.46
N LEU A 339 12.60 15.43 1.50
CA LEU A 339 13.74 15.76 0.65
C LEU A 339 13.48 17.01 -0.19
N ASP A 340 12.28 17.16 -0.75
CA ASP A 340 11.84 18.34 -1.49
C ASP A 340 11.97 19.60 -0.64
N PHE A 341 11.39 19.59 0.57
CA PHE A 341 11.50 20.69 1.52
C PHE A 341 12.95 21.02 1.84
N LEU A 342 13.76 20.03 2.22
CA LEU A 342 15.16 20.23 2.58
C LEU A 342 15.98 20.82 1.43
N LEU A 343 15.76 20.35 0.20
CA LEU A 343 16.44 20.85 -0.99
C LEU A 343 16.05 22.30 -1.27
N VAL A 344 14.75 22.63 -1.22
CA VAL A 344 14.25 23.99 -1.45
C VAL A 344 14.79 24.95 -0.42
N GLU A 345 14.73 24.60 0.88
CA GLU A 345 15.29 25.41 1.96
C GLU A 345 16.81 25.58 1.85
N ALA A 346 17.52 24.59 1.29
CA ALA A 346 18.93 24.71 0.97
C ALA A 346 19.23 25.65 -0.21
N GLY A 347 18.21 26.11 -0.95
CA GLY A 347 18.32 26.97 -2.12
C GLY A 347 18.40 26.23 -3.45
N VAL A 348 18.07 24.93 -3.48
CA VAL A 348 18.02 24.13 -4.71
C VAL A 348 16.71 24.43 -5.43
N ASN A 349 16.80 24.92 -6.68
CA ASN A 349 15.64 25.27 -7.49
C ASN A 349 15.29 24.20 -8.54
N GLN A 350 16.20 23.26 -8.81
CA GLN A 350 16.05 22.16 -9.77
C GLN A 350 16.82 20.93 -9.29
N LEU A 351 16.33 19.72 -9.60
CA LEU A 351 16.94 18.49 -9.10
C LEU A 351 18.31 18.16 -9.71
N GLU A 352 18.68 18.64 -10.91
CA GLU A 352 20.02 18.52 -11.51
C GLU A 352 20.80 17.17 -11.30
N GLY A 353 20.11 16.03 -11.26
CA GLY A 353 20.73 14.71 -11.04
C GLY A 353 20.84 14.25 -9.57
N ARG A 354 20.45 15.10 -8.61
CA ARG A 354 20.22 14.74 -7.20
C ARG A 354 19.21 13.59 -7.11
N PHE A 355 19.48 12.63 -6.25
CA PHE A 355 18.63 11.45 -6.03
C PHE A 355 18.25 10.71 -7.33
N SER A 356 19.24 10.45 -8.19
CA SER A 356 19.04 9.78 -9.47
C SER A 356 18.18 8.52 -9.35
N ASN A 357 17.21 8.37 -10.27
CA ASN A 357 16.19 7.32 -10.34
C ASN A 357 15.14 7.31 -9.21
N ILE A 358 15.19 8.21 -8.23
CA ILE A 358 14.13 8.36 -7.23
C ILE A 358 13.05 9.32 -7.78
N GLY A 359 11.78 9.01 -7.53
CA GLY A 359 10.69 9.88 -7.96
C GLY A 359 9.32 9.40 -7.53
N LYS A 360 8.30 10.10 -8.04
CA LYS A 360 6.90 9.97 -7.64
C LYS A 360 6.34 8.62 -8.03
N VAL A 361 5.53 8.06 -7.12
CA VAL A 361 4.70 6.88 -7.37
C VAL A 361 3.24 7.30 -7.28
N PRO A 362 2.42 7.11 -8.33
CA PRO A 362 1.01 7.44 -8.31
C PRO A 362 0.28 6.49 -7.36
N GLY A 363 -0.72 7.04 -6.67
CA GLY A 363 -1.47 6.32 -5.67
C GLY A 363 -1.81 7.25 -4.52
N PHE A 364 -3.11 7.46 -4.28
CA PHE A 364 -3.59 8.30 -3.19
C PHE A 364 -4.45 7.42 -2.31
N GLY A 365 -3.83 6.34 -1.81
CA GLY A 365 -4.44 5.39 -0.90
C GLY A 365 -4.84 6.07 0.40
N GLY A 366 -5.94 6.83 0.35
CA GLY A 366 -6.78 7.09 1.49
C GLY A 366 -6.77 8.47 2.10
N THR A 367 -5.90 9.44 1.82
CA THR A 367 -6.05 10.76 2.51
C THR A 367 -5.24 11.96 2.01
N ARG A 368 -3.99 11.85 1.51
CA ARG A 368 -3.14 13.06 1.37
C ARG A 368 -2.37 13.15 0.04
N PRO A 369 -2.88 13.90 -0.95
CA PRO A 369 -1.99 14.45 -1.96
C PRO A 369 -0.99 15.42 -1.29
N ARG A 370 0.30 15.24 -1.56
CA ARG A 370 1.35 16.22 -1.21
C ARG A 370 1.76 16.96 -2.46
N GLU A 371 1.85 18.27 -2.35
CA GLU A 371 2.45 19.10 -3.39
C GLU A 371 3.97 19.12 -3.20
N TYR A 372 4.68 19.10 -4.32
CA TYR A 372 6.14 19.18 -4.35
C TYR A 372 6.53 20.48 -5.03
N SER A 373 7.50 21.18 -4.47
CA SER A 373 8.04 22.42 -5.04
C SER A 373 8.96 22.11 -6.22
N LEU A 374 9.73 21.02 -6.14
CA LEU A 374 10.60 20.57 -7.22
C LEU A 374 9.87 19.60 -8.16
N GLN A 375 10.31 19.59 -9.42
CA GLN A 375 9.79 18.72 -10.45
C GLN A 375 10.38 17.30 -10.34
N TRP A 376 9.90 16.52 -9.38
CA TRP A 376 10.28 15.11 -9.26
C TRP A 376 9.80 14.28 -10.45
N PRO A 377 10.63 13.38 -11.00
CA PRO A 377 10.24 12.53 -12.11
C PRO A 377 9.18 11.50 -11.68
N SER A 378 8.42 10.97 -12.63
CA SER A 378 7.63 9.76 -12.39
C SER A 378 8.57 8.56 -12.34
N ALA A 379 8.51 7.80 -11.26
CA ALA A 379 9.35 6.62 -11.05
C ALA A 379 8.51 5.34 -10.88
N TYR A 380 7.24 5.42 -11.26
CA TYR A 380 6.30 4.31 -11.16
C TYR A 380 6.68 3.15 -12.07
N ARG A 381 6.55 1.93 -11.56
CA ARG A 381 6.82 0.69 -12.31
C ARG A 381 8.27 0.59 -12.84
N SER A 382 9.21 1.28 -12.19
CA SER A 382 10.63 1.31 -12.57
C SER A 382 11.49 0.46 -11.64
N TRP A 383 12.25 -0.48 -12.21
CA TRP A 383 13.25 -1.24 -11.46
C TRP A 383 14.42 -0.37 -11.02
N ALA A 384 14.90 0.54 -11.87
CA ALA A 384 15.94 1.51 -11.50
C ALA A 384 15.54 2.32 -10.25
N CYS A 385 14.28 2.76 -10.16
CA CYS A 385 13.77 3.44 -8.96
C CYS A 385 13.73 2.51 -7.75
N PHE A 386 13.24 1.29 -7.93
CA PHE A 386 13.11 0.34 -6.83
C PHE A 386 14.46 -0.02 -6.20
N ILE A 387 15.49 -0.21 -7.04
CA ILE A 387 16.87 -0.46 -6.59
C ILE A 387 17.48 0.80 -5.96
N ALA A 388 17.30 1.98 -6.57
CA ALA A 388 17.77 3.25 -5.99
C ALA A 388 17.13 3.51 -4.62
N ALA A 389 15.84 3.24 -4.46
CA ALA A 389 15.14 3.33 -3.19
C ALA A 389 15.70 2.36 -2.14
N GLY A 390 16.05 1.14 -2.55
CA GLY A 390 16.78 0.19 -1.71
C GLY A 390 18.08 0.77 -1.18
N ARG A 391 18.89 1.40 -2.05
CA ARG A 391 20.16 2.05 -1.64
C ARG A 391 19.94 3.20 -0.67
N LEU A 392 18.96 4.07 -0.95
CA LEU A 392 18.58 5.18 -0.07
C LEU A 392 18.18 4.68 1.32
N VAL A 393 17.38 3.61 1.39
CA VAL A 393 16.90 3.05 2.66
C VAL A 393 18.01 2.40 3.46
N ASN A 394 18.97 1.74 2.81
CA ASN A 394 20.11 1.21 3.54
C ASN A 394 21.02 2.33 4.09
N LYS A 395 21.09 3.49 3.44
CA LYS A 395 21.70 4.69 4.05
C LYS A 395 20.93 5.14 5.30
N ILE A 396 19.60 5.16 5.26
CA ILE A 396 18.78 5.44 6.46
C ILE A 396 19.08 4.42 7.57
N VAL A 397 19.09 3.12 7.25
CA VAL A 397 19.42 2.04 8.20
C VAL A 397 20.81 2.24 8.80
N HIS A 398 21.80 2.62 7.98
CA HIS A 398 23.15 2.90 8.44
C HIS A 398 23.18 4.06 9.42
N ILE A 399 22.52 5.18 9.08
CA ILE A 399 22.42 6.37 9.94
C ILE A 399 21.77 6.02 11.29
N LEU A 400 20.65 5.30 11.27
CA LEU A 400 19.92 4.88 12.47
C LEU A 400 20.76 3.98 13.38
N ASN A 401 21.58 3.10 12.81
CA ASN A 401 22.37 2.13 13.57
C ASN A 401 23.74 2.64 14.02
N ASN A 402 24.27 3.72 13.44
CA ASN A 402 25.67 4.13 13.65
C ASN A 402 25.86 5.59 14.12
N SER A 403 24.87 6.47 13.94
CA SER A 403 24.99 7.86 14.37
C SER A 403 25.12 7.96 15.88
N LYS A 404 26.09 8.74 16.34
CA LYS A 404 26.36 8.94 17.77
C LYS A 404 26.10 10.37 18.19
N ASP A 405 25.62 10.55 19.41
CA ASP A 405 25.50 11.87 20.04
C ASP A 405 26.88 12.38 20.53
N ALA A 406 26.90 13.59 21.12
CA ALA A 406 28.12 14.18 21.68
C ALA A 406 28.76 13.35 22.82
N SER A 407 28.00 12.43 23.43
CA SER A 407 28.48 11.52 24.47
C SER A 407 29.05 10.20 23.92
N GLY A 408 28.98 9.99 22.60
CA GLY A 408 29.42 8.76 21.93
C GLY A 408 28.41 7.62 22.02
N LYS A 409 27.21 7.85 22.55
CA LYS A 409 26.10 6.87 22.55
C LYS A 409 25.35 6.93 21.23
N LEU A 410 24.68 5.83 20.86
CA LEU A 410 23.80 5.83 19.70
C LEU A 410 22.74 6.92 19.86
N LYS A 411 22.62 7.77 18.83
CA LYS A 411 21.69 8.91 18.83
C LYS A 411 20.24 8.44 18.73
N PHE A 412 19.99 7.43 17.90
CA PHE A 412 18.66 6.90 17.67
C PHE A 412 18.40 5.66 18.53
N GLN A 413 17.16 5.53 19.01
CA GLN A 413 16.73 4.33 19.70
C GLN A 413 16.78 3.11 18.76
N GLN A 414 17.10 1.94 19.33
CA GLN A 414 17.11 0.69 18.58
C GLN A 414 15.70 0.30 18.11
N MET A 415 15.63 -0.46 17.01
CA MET A 415 14.37 -0.90 16.42
C MET A 415 13.63 -1.83 17.38
N PRO A 416 12.36 -1.57 17.71
CA PRO A 416 11.55 -2.51 18.48
C PRO A 416 11.25 -3.76 17.66
N LEU A 417 11.36 -4.93 18.29
CA LEU A 417 11.04 -6.23 17.72
C LEU A 417 9.67 -6.71 18.23
N PRO A 418 8.91 -7.48 17.45
CA PRO A 418 7.61 -8.00 17.86
C PRO A 418 7.63 -8.81 19.17
N GLY A 419 8.77 -9.42 19.52
CA GLY A 419 8.94 -10.16 20.78
C GLY A 419 9.16 -9.28 22.02
N GLY A 420 9.09 -7.94 21.91
CA GLY A 420 9.34 -7.00 23.01
C GLY A 420 10.81 -6.68 23.27
N HIS A 421 11.74 -7.27 22.50
CA HIS A 421 13.16 -6.92 22.50
C HIS A 421 13.46 -5.78 21.52
N THR A 422 14.69 -5.29 21.52
CA THR A 422 15.20 -4.35 20.51
C THR A 422 16.32 -4.96 19.69
N GLY A 423 16.54 -4.44 18.49
CA GLY A 423 17.61 -4.87 17.60
C GLY A 423 18.07 -3.76 16.65
N PRO A 424 19.05 -4.03 15.78
CA PRO A 424 19.44 -3.09 14.75
C PRO A 424 18.28 -2.82 13.81
N TRP A 425 18.18 -1.58 13.33
CA TRP A 425 17.26 -1.19 12.27
C TRP A 425 17.50 -2.01 11.01
N THR A 426 16.42 -2.34 10.32
CA THR A 426 16.42 -3.09 9.05
C THR A 426 15.65 -2.29 8.01
N ALA A 427 15.88 -2.57 6.72
CA ALA A 427 15.12 -1.96 5.63
C ALA A 427 13.60 -2.15 5.81
N ARG A 428 13.18 -3.30 6.37
CA ARG A 428 11.78 -3.58 6.67
C ARG A 428 11.22 -2.72 7.80
N GLY A 429 11.98 -2.51 8.88
CA GLY A 429 11.57 -1.63 9.99
C GLY A 429 11.40 -0.19 9.52
N VAL A 430 12.39 0.31 8.76
CA VAL A 430 12.33 1.64 8.13
C VAL A 430 11.13 1.75 7.19
N GLN A 431 10.88 0.73 6.37
CA GLN A 431 9.72 0.72 5.48
C GLN A 431 8.40 0.89 6.22
N LEU A 432 8.21 0.23 7.36
CA LEU A 432 6.94 0.31 8.10
C LEU A 432 6.72 1.71 8.67
N VAL A 433 7.78 2.37 9.17
CA VAL A 433 7.70 3.76 9.60
C VAL A 433 7.32 4.67 8.43
N LEU A 434 8.06 4.61 7.31
CA LEU A 434 7.80 5.45 6.13
C LEU A 434 6.42 5.19 5.52
N PHE A 435 5.96 3.94 5.54
CA PHE A 435 4.63 3.57 5.06
C PHE A 435 3.51 4.18 5.92
N SER A 436 3.68 4.23 7.25
CA SER A 436 2.69 4.85 8.13
C SER A 436 2.74 6.37 8.10
N ASP A 437 3.91 6.95 7.88
CA ASP A 437 4.13 8.40 7.83
C ASP A 437 3.61 9.04 6.53
N GLY A 438 3.59 8.29 5.44
CA GLY A 438 2.99 8.74 4.18
C GLY A 438 1.47 8.73 4.14
N TYR A 439 0.76 8.62 5.28
CA TYR A 439 -0.70 8.44 5.35
C TYR A 439 -1.47 9.70 5.75
#